data_AF-A0AAW5JSP8-F1
#
_entry.id   AF-A0AAW5JSP8-F1
#
_cell.length_a   1.000
_cell.length_b   1.000
_cell.length_c   1.000
_cell.angle_alpha   90.00
_cell.angle_beta   90.00
_cell.angle_gamma   90.00
#
_symmetry.space_group_name_H-M   'P 1'
#
loop_
_entity.id
_entity.type
_entity.pdbx_description
1 polymer ?
#
loop_
_entity_poly.entity_id
_entity_poly.type
_entity_poly.pdbx_seq_one_letter_code
_entity_poly.pdbx_strand_id
1 'polypeptide(L)'
;MAGLTETASRNLKAELARHDKTPKDLAKAWGLEIRAVNNRLKGHTPLSTDEIEKAASMLDMEPENLAMLLIQPIDSIKQFKA
;
A
#
# COMPACT_ATOMS: atom_id res chain seq x y z
N MET A 1 3.33 5.95 18.91
CA MET A 1 2.75 6.31 17.60
C MET A 1 3.56 5.58 16.53
N ALA A 2 2.91 4.92 15.57
CA ALA A 2 3.65 4.32 14.45
C ALA A 2 4.23 5.43 13.56
N GLY A 3 5.44 5.23 13.02
CA GLY A 3 6.02 6.16 12.05
C GLY A 3 5.29 6.09 10.70
N LEU A 4 5.43 7.13 9.87
CA LEU A 4 4.76 7.24 8.56
C LEU A 4 4.95 6.00 7.69
N THR A 5 6.19 5.50 7.59
CA THR A 5 6.50 4.29 6.82
C THR A 5 5.73 3.09 7.33
N GLU A 6 5.67 2.89 8.65
CA GLU A 6 4.96 1.75 9.22
C GLU A 6 3.44 1.87 9.04
N THR A 7 2.87 3.07 9.15
CA THR A 7 1.45 3.34 8.85
C THR A 7 1.14 3.01 7.39
N ALA A 8 1.92 3.53 6.44
CA ALA A 8 1.73 3.26 5.02
C ALA A 8 1.81 1.77 4.69
N SER A 9 2.80 1.07 5.25
CA SER A 9 2.96 -0.37 5.03
C SER A 9 1.79 -1.21 5.55
N ARG A 10 1.25 -0.85 6.73
CA ARG A 10 0.09 -1.53 7.32
C ARG A 10 -1.18 -1.26 6.52
N ASN A 11 -1.39 -0.01 6.13
CA ASN A 11 -2.56 0.37 5.35
C ASN A 11 -2.51 -0.27 3.96
N LEU A 12 -1.34 -0.29 3.30
CA LEU A 12 -1.17 -0.99 2.02
C LEU A 12 -1.51 -2.48 2.14
N LYS A 13 -1.04 -3.18 3.19
CA LYS A 13 -1.42 -4.57 3.43
C LYS A 13 -2.94 -4.75 3.56
N ALA A 14 -3.61 -3.82 4.24
CA ALA A 14 -5.05 -3.86 4.41
C ALA A 14 -5.79 -3.63 3.09
N GLU A 15 -5.33 -2.69 2.25
CA GLU A 15 -5.89 -2.47 0.90
C GLU A 15 -5.71 -3.70 0.00
N LEU A 16 -4.56 -4.38 0.05
CA LEU A 16 -4.40 -5.64 -0.68
C LEU A 16 -5.46 -6.67 -0.29
N ALA A 17 -5.67 -6.87 1.01
CA ALA A 17 -6.67 -7.81 1.51
C ALA A 17 -8.10 -7.42 1.11
N ARG A 18 -8.41 -6.13 1.04
CA ARG A 18 -9.74 -5.61 0.63
C ARG A 18 -10.04 -5.82 -0.85
N HIS A 19 -9.00 -5.86 -1.69
CA HIS A 19 -9.12 -6.03 -3.14
C HIS A 19 -8.78 -7.46 -3.61
N ASP A 20 -8.73 -8.42 -2.67
CA ASP A 20 -8.35 -9.82 -2.94
C ASP A 20 -6.99 -9.94 -3.69
N LYS A 21 -6.05 -9.05 -3.36
CA LYS A 21 -4.69 -9.02 -3.91
C LYS A 21 -3.67 -9.58 -2.93
N THR A 22 -2.57 -10.09 -3.48
CA THR A 22 -1.47 -10.65 -2.70
C THR A 22 -0.19 -9.83 -2.85
N PRO A 23 0.81 -10.01 -1.97
CA PRO A 23 2.14 -9.45 -2.17
C PRO A 23 2.80 -9.87 -3.50
N LYS A 24 2.38 -10.98 -4.12
CA LYS A 24 2.87 -11.39 -5.44
C LYS A 24 2.30 -10.53 -6.56
N ASP A 25 1.06 -10.07 -6.43
CA ASP A 25 0.46 -9.13 -7.38
C ASP A 25 1.21 -7.79 -7.35
N LEU A 26 1.55 -7.30 -6.15
CA LEU A 26 2.43 -6.14 -6.00
C LEU A 26 3.82 -6.36 -6.59
N ALA A 27 4.43 -7.55 -6.37
CA ALA A 27 5.72 -7.88 -6.95
C ALA A 27 5.69 -7.76 -8.48
N LYS A 28 4.63 -8.27 -9.11
CA LYS A 28 4.40 -8.15 -10.54
C LYS A 28 4.16 -6.69 -10.97
N ALA A 29 3.33 -5.93 -10.25
CA ALA A 29 3.03 -4.53 -10.56
C ALA A 29 4.27 -3.63 -10.45
N TRP A 30 5.09 -3.84 -9.41
CA TRP A 30 6.30 -3.04 -9.17
C TRP A 30 7.51 -3.52 -9.99
N GLY A 31 7.46 -4.71 -10.59
CA GLY A 31 8.62 -5.32 -11.25
C GLY A 31 9.73 -5.66 -10.25
N LEU A 32 9.36 -6.02 -9.02
CA LEU A 32 10.29 -6.29 -7.92
C LEU A 32 10.22 -7.74 -7.47
N GLU A 33 11.31 -8.22 -6.89
CA GLU A 33 11.30 -9.51 -6.19
C GLU A 33 10.43 -9.47 -4.93
N ILE A 34 9.78 -10.59 -4.62
CA ILE A 34 8.87 -10.72 -3.47
C ILE A 34 9.52 -10.34 -2.13
N ARG A 35 10.85 -10.50 -2.01
CA ARG A 35 11.61 -10.10 -0.81
C ARG A 35 11.60 -8.57 -0.63
N ALA A 36 11.78 -7.82 -1.71
CA ALA A 36 11.77 -6.37 -1.71
C ALA A 36 10.38 -5.81 -1.41
N VAL A 37 9.33 -6.47 -1.92
CA VAL A 37 7.93 -6.17 -1.56
C VAL A 37 7.69 -6.39 -0.08
N ASN A 38 8.11 -7.55 0.45
CA ASN A 38 7.91 -7.88 1.86
C ASN A 38 8.62 -6.91 2.80
N ASN A 39 9.80 -6.38 2.44
CA ASN A 39 10.47 -5.35 3.23
C ASN A 39 9.64 -4.05 3.32
N ARG A 40 9.03 -3.63 2.21
CA ARG A 40 8.10 -2.49 2.19
C ARG A 40 6.85 -2.78 3.01
N LEU A 41 6.22 -3.93 2.81
CA LEU A 41 5.02 -4.32 3.56
C LEU A 41 5.30 -4.48 5.08
N LYS A 42 6.54 -4.76 5.48
CA LYS A 42 6.97 -4.78 6.90
C LYS A 42 7.35 -3.41 7.46
N GLY A 43 7.34 -2.34 6.65
CA GLY A 43 7.72 -1.00 7.11
C GLY A 43 9.22 -0.77 7.22
N HIS A 44 10.05 -1.66 6.66
CA HIS A 44 11.51 -1.50 6.69
C HIS A 44 12.02 -0.56 5.58
N THR A 45 11.21 -0.36 4.54
CA THR A 45 11.55 0.49 3.39
C THR A 45 10.34 1.35 3.06
N PRO A 46 10.50 2.68 2.94
CA PRO A 46 9.43 3.56 2.51
C PRO A 46 9.00 3.25 1.08
N LEU A 47 7.73 3.53 0.77
CA LEU A 47 7.18 3.44 -0.58
C LEU A 47 7.63 4.66 -1.38
N SER A 48 8.00 4.45 -2.64
CA SER A 48 8.22 5.54 -3.60
C SER A 48 6.90 6.00 -4.24
N THR A 49 6.90 7.17 -4.87
CA THR A 49 5.74 7.65 -5.63
C THR A 49 5.35 6.66 -6.74
N ASP A 50 6.32 6.17 -7.52
CA ASP A 50 6.11 5.17 -8.57
C ASP A 50 5.46 3.89 -8.05
N GLU A 51 5.86 3.43 -6.86
CA GLU A 51 5.27 2.24 -6.23
C GLU A 51 3.82 2.48 -5.80
N ILE A 52 3.51 3.70 -5.33
CA ILE A 52 2.13 4.09 -5.00
C ILE A 52 1.28 4.15 -6.27
N GLU A 53 1.76 4.78 -7.34
CA GLU A 53 1.04 4.89 -8.61
C GLU A 53 0.74 3.51 -9.22
N LYS A 54 1.73 2.62 -9.25
CA LYS A 54 1.56 1.25 -9.75
C LYS A 54 0.64 0.41 -8.87
N ALA A 55 0.73 0.56 -7.55
CA ALA A 55 -0.18 -0.12 -6.64
C ALA A 55 -1.62 0.38 -6.80
N ALA A 56 -1.83 1.69 -6.97
CA ALA A 56 -3.14 2.28 -7.21
C ALA A 56 -3.75 1.76 -8.51
N SER A 57 -2.98 1.75 -9.61
CA SER A 57 -3.42 1.17 -10.87
C SER A 57 -3.76 -0.33 -10.74
N MET A 58 -2.98 -1.10 -9.99
CA MET A 58 -3.25 -2.53 -9.73
C MET A 58 -4.54 -2.74 -8.89
N LEU A 59 -4.87 -1.78 -8.03
CA LEU A 59 -6.07 -1.79 -7.17
C LEU A 59 -7.30 -1.16 -7.83
N ASP A 60 -7.18 -0.66 -9.07
CA ASP A 60 -8.23 0.09 -9.77
C ASP A 60 -8.63 1.38 -9.02
N MET A 61 -7.63 2.14 -8.58
CA MET A 61 -7.80 3.38 -7.81
C MET A 61 -6.94 4.51 -8.37
N GLU A 62 -7.37 5.75 -8.15
CA GLU A 62 -6.51 6.91 -8.39
C GLU A 62 -5.35 6.95 -7.38
N PRO A 63 -4.12 7.32 -7.80
CA PRO A 63 -2.95 7.38 -6.92
C PRO A 63 -3.14 8.27 -5.69
N GLU A 64 -3.86 9.38 -5.84
CA GLU A 64 -4.18 10.32 -4.77
C GLU A 64 -5.05 9.66 -3.68
N ASN A 65 -6.05 8.88 -4.09
CA ASN A 65 -6.94 8.15 -3.17
C ASN A 65 -6.16 7.10 -2.39
N LEU A 66 -5.28 6.35 -3.06
CA LEU A 66 -4.40 5.40 -2.36
C LEU A 66 -3.48 6.14 -1.39
N ALA A 67 -2.79 7.20 -1.83
CA ALA A 67 -1.88 7.97 -0.97
C ALA A 67 -2.58 8.48 0.30
N MET A 68 -3.81 8.97 0.19
CA MET A 68 -4.63 9.37 1.34
C MET A 68 -4.91 8.20 2.29
N LEU A 69 -5.28 7.02 1.77
CA LEU A 69 -5.47 5.82 2.58
C LEU A 69 -4.19 5.39 3.31
N LEU A 70 -3.03 5.51 2.66
CA LEU A 70 -1.76 5.08 3.24
C LEU A 70 -1.31 5.93 4.44
N ILE A 71 -1.71 7.20 4.52
CA ILE A 71 -1.32 8.10 5.63
C ILE A 71 -2.35 8.17 6.75
N GLN A 72 -3.52 7.52 6.59
CA GLN A 72 -4.58 7.57 7.60
C GLN A 72 -4.12 6.93 8.93
N PRO A 73 -4.42 7.57 10.08
CA PRO A 73 -4.15 6.98 11.38
C PRO A 73 -4.92 5.66 11.56
N ILE A 74 -4.26 4.69 12.18
CA ILE A 74 -4.71 3.29 12.30
C ILE A 74 -6.10 3.18 12.97
N ASP A 75 -6.40 4.04 13.94
CA ASP A 75 -7.66 4.08 14.67
C ASP A 75 -8.82 4.77 13.92
N SER A 76 -8.57 5.29 12.72
CA SER A 76 -9.50 6.18 12.00
C SER A 76 -9.66 5.85 10.52
N ILE A 77 -9.40 4.61 10.09
CA ILE A 77 -9.65 4.18 8.70
C ILE A 77 -11.14 4.34 8.41
N LYS A 78 -11.51 5.50 7.85
CA LYS A 78 -12.85 5.78 7.37
C LYS A 78 -12.86 5.39 5.90
N GLN A 79 -13.79 4.48 5.58
CA GLN A 79 -14.06 4.04 4.21
C GLN A 79 -14.28 5.27 3.32
N PHE A 80 -13.53 5.37 2.22
CA PHE A 80 -14.04 6.10 1.07
C PHE A 80 -14.96 5.14 0.33
N LYS A 81 -16.27 5.36 0.49
CA LYS A 81 -17.26 4.66 -0.32
C LYS A 81 -17.20 5.23 -1.74
N ALA A 82 -17.21 4.33 -2.72
CA ALA A 82 -17.44 4.64 -4.12
C ALA A 82 -18.81 5.32 -4.33
#